data_AF-A0A969Y3N5-F1
#
_entry.id   AF-A0A969Y3N5-F1
#
_cell.length_a   1.000
_cell.length_b   1.000
_cell.length_c   1.000
_cell.angle_alpha   90.00
_cell.angle_beta   90.00
_cell.angle_gamma   90.00
#
_symmetry.space_group_name_H-M   'P 1'
#
loop_
_entity.id
_entity.type
_entity.pdbx_description
1 polymer ?
#
loop_
_entity_poly.entity_id
_entity_poly.type
_entity_poly.pdbx_seq_one_letter_code
_entity_poly.pdbx_strand_id
1 'polypeptide(L)'
;MSEIAFTLKRPGKPDEDIVYQVDLILCLGFAGRDQAKVQEHIDELRAIGVECPTETPVIYPTAGYLATTSDTVQVVGEDTGPEVEFVFAPYQDRLLVGLASDHTDRDLEKVNINKSKQVCPKVLSTVFWDYEDVKEHWDKLVLKSWIDVERGEEVYQDSPATALMSVEDLLERTKKDYEVKPGTIVLSGTVPVIGGDMATPEHFAAALVDPVVKREIRMAYSVCNLLD
;
A
#
# COMPACT_ATOMS: atom_id res chain seq x y z
N MET A 1 -5.55 2.33 -18.04
CA MET A 1 -6.76 1.90 -17.31
C MET A 1 -6.67 0.38 -17.19
N SER A 2 -6.78 -0.15 -15.98
CA SER A 2 -7.04 -1.58 -15.75
C SER A 2 -8.39 -1.73 -15.04
N GLU A 3 -8.80 -2.98 -14.89
CA GLU A 3 -9.98 -3.36 -14.14
C GLU A 3 -9.54 -4.36 -13.07
N ILE A 4 -10.06 -4.19 -11.86
CA ILE A 4 -9.90 -5.16 -10.77
C ILE A 4 -11.26 -5.66 -10.33
N ALA A 5 -11.33 -6.94 -9.98
CA ALA A 5 -12.51 -7.53 -9.37
C ALA A 5 -12.22 -7.83 -7.89
N PHE A 6 -13.12 -7.41 -7.01
CA PHE A 6 -13.03 -7.70 -5.58
C PHE A 6 -14.40 -7.86 -4.96
N THR A 7 -14.45 -8.52 -3.80
CA THR A 7 -15.64 -8.66 -2.99
C THR A 7 -15.63 -7.62 -1.87
N LEU A 8 -16.64 -6.76 -1.84
CA LEU A 8 -16.91 -5.87 -0.72
C LEU A 8 -17.66 -6.64 0.38
N LYS A 9 -17.04 -6.73 1.55
CA LYS A 9 -17.59 -7.42 2.73
C LYS A 9 -18.03 -6.42 3.78
N ARG A 10 -19.32 -6.46 4.13
CA ARG A 10 -19.94 -5.58 5.14
C ARG A 10 -20.64 -6.40 6.22
N PRO A 11 -20.51 -6.06 7.51
CA PRO A 11 -21.14 -6.83 8.59
C PRO A 11 -22.66 -6.94 8.42
N GLY A 12 -23.18 -8.17 8.46
CA GLY A 12 -24.62 -8.43 8.37
C GLY A 12 -25.26 -8.11 7.02
N LYS A 13 -24.46 -7.89 5.96
CA LYS A 13 -24.92 -7.72 4.59
C LYS A 13 -24.40 -8.87 3.71
N PRO A 14 -25.09 -9.20 2.61
CA PRO A 14 -24.54 -10.06 1.58
C PRO A 14 -23.24 -9.48 1.01
N ASP A 15 -22.35 -10.35 0.55
CA ASP A 15 -21.16 -9.98 -0.19
C ASP A 15 -21.56 -9.27 -1.51
N GLU A 16 -20.87 -8.16 -1.83
CA GLU A 16 -21.06 -7.40 -3.07
C GLU A 16 -19.83 -7.63 -3.98
N ASP A 17 -19.99 -8.33 -5.10
CA ASP A 17 -18.92 -8.47 -6.10
C ASP A 17 -18.86 -7.22 -6.99
N ILE A 18 -17.70 -6.56 -6.98
CA ILE A 18 -17.48 -5.28 -7.64
C ILE A 18 -16.39 -5.42 -8.69
N VAL A 19 -16.69 -4.86 -9.86
CA VAL A 19 -15.73 -4.62 -10.93
C VAL A 19 -15.38 -3.13 -10.91
N TYR A 20 -14.14 -2.80 -10.55
CA TYR A 20 -13.69 -1.43 -10.34
C TYR A 20 -12.68 -1.03 -11.42
N GLN A 21 -12.99 0.05 -12.15
CA GLN A 21 -12.06 0.64 -13.11
C GLN A 21 -10.96 1.40 -12.35
N VAL A 22 -9.72 1.23 -12.77
CA VAL A 22 -8.56 1.93 -12.19
C VAL A 22 -7.93 2.81 -13.26
N ASP A 23 -8.08 4.12 -13.07
CA ASP A 23 -7.55 5.15 -13.95
C ASP A 23 -6.22 5.68 -13.42
N LEU A 24 -6.14 5.88 -12.10
CA LEU A 24 -5.03 6.54 -11.41
C LEU A 24 -4.77 5.87 -10.07
N ILE A 25 -3.50 5.63 -9.76
CA ILE A 25 -3.05 5.17 -8.45
C ILE A 25 -2.16 6.25 -7.86
N LEU A 26 -2.40 6.63 -6.61
CA LEU A 26 -1.65 7.65 -5.89
C LEU A 26 -0.91 6.95 -4.73
N CYS A 27 0.39 6.71 -4.90
CA CYS A 27 1.22 6.14 -3.84
C CYS A 27 1.73 7.25 -2.93
N LEU A 28 1.46 7.16 -1.63
CA LEU A 28 1.88 8.16 -0.67
C LEU A 28 3.22 7.79 -0.03
N GLY A 29 4.13 8.76 0.09
CA GLY A 29 5.39 8.62 0.82
C GLY A 29 5.47 9.58 2.00
N PHE A 30 6.34 9.29 2.97
CA PHE A 30 6.48 10.11 4.19
C PHE A 30 5.14 10.30 4.96
N ALA A 31 4.31 9.26 4.95
CA ALA A 31 2.95 9.27 5.46
C ALA A 31 2.83 8.85 6.94
N GLY A 32 3.95 8.84 7.68
CA GLY A 32 3.98 8.47 9.10
C GLY A 32 3.09 9.39 9.94
N ARG A 33 2.33 8.84 10.90
CA ARG A 33 1.42 9.66 11.74
C ARG A 33 2.17 10.67 12.60
N ASP A 34 3.32 10.25 13.12
CA ASP A 34 4.20 11.09 13.93
C ASP A 34 5.02 12.01 13.02
N GLN A 35 4.45 13.18 12.74
CA GLN A 35 5.07 14.16 11.85
C GLN A 35 6.37 14.75 12.39
N ALA A 36 6.60 14.70 13.71
CA ALA A 36 7.88 15.11 14.28
C ALA A 36 8.99 14.12 13.89
N LYS A 37 8.71 12.81 13.96
CA LYS A 37 9.66 11.77 13.50
C LYS A 37 9.88 11.78 11.99
N VAL A 38 8.81 12.01 11.22
CA VAL A 38 8.94 12.17 9.76
C VAL A 38 9.86 13.36 9.45
N GLN A 39 9.70 14.47 10.17
CA GLN A 39 10.55 15.65 9.98
C GLN A 39 12.01 15.38 10.41
N GLU A 40 12.23 14.71 11.54
CA GLU A 40 13.58 14.30 11.99
C GLU A 40 14.28 13.46 10.92
N HIS A 41 13.58 12.46 10.37
CA HIS A 41 14.12 11.63 9.29
C HIS A 41 14.41 12.42 8.01
N ILE A 42 13.53 13.37 7.65
CA ILE A 42 13.77 14.28 6.53
C ILE A 42 15.02 15.15 6.77
N ASP A 43 15.23 15.62 8.00
CA ASP A 43 16.39 16.45 8.34
C ASP A 43 17.71 15.65 8.33
N GLU A 44 17.67 14.39 8.76
CA GLU A 44 18.79 13.44 8.63
C GLU A 44 19.17 13.21 7.16
N LEU A 45 18.19 12.97 6.29
CA LEU A 45 18.38 12.80 4.85
C LEU A 45 18.95 14.07 4.19
N ARG A 46 18.43 15.25 4.55
CA ARG A 46 18.97 16.53 4.07
C ARG A 46 20.41 16.76 4.51
N ALA A 47 20.77 16.36 5.73
CA ALA A 47 22.13 16.51 6.25
C ALA A 47 23.17 15.71 5.45
N ILE A 48 22.77 14.60 4.82
CA ILE A 48 23.61 13.80 3.93
C ILE A 48 23.45 14.17 2.44
N GLY A 49 22.73 15.26 2.15
CA GLY A 49 22.57 15.80 0.79
C GLY A 49 21.49 15.14 -0.05
N VAL A 50 20.58 14.36 0.56
CA VAL A 50 19.41 13.80 -0.13
C VAL A 50 18.35 14.90 -0.27
N GLU A 51 17.80 15.03 -1.49
CA GLU A 51 16.68 15.93 -1.75
C GLU A 51 15.41 15.37 -1.09
N CYS A 52 14.76 16.19 -0.26
CA CYS A 52 13.59 15.79 0.51
C CYS A 52 12.40 16.72 0.23
N PRO A 53 11.18 16.21 0.34
CA PRO A 53 9.98 16.99 0.06
C PRO A 53 9.80 18.17 1.02
N THR A 54 9.08 19.19 0.55
CA THR A 54 8.70 20.35 1.36
C THR A 54 7.40 20.15 2.12
N GLU A 55 6.56 19.21 1.67
CA GLU A 55 5.28 18.87 2.29
C GLU A 55 5.12 17.34 2.37
N THR A 56 4.41 16.89 3.40
CA THR A 56 4.15 15.48 3.69
C THR A 56 2.64 15.21 3.83
N PRO A 57 2.13 14.06 3.36
CA PRO A 57 2.84 13.04 2.59
C PRO A 57 3.16 13.55 1.17
N VAL A 58 4.14 12.93 0.53
CA VAL A 58 4.42 13.13 -0.90
C VAL A 58 3.52 12.22 -1.72
N ILE A 59 3.04 12.69 -2.86
CA ILE A 59 2.18 11.93 -3.75
C ILE A 59 2.96 11.54 -5.00
N TYR A 60 3.12 10.24 -5.23
CA TYR A 60 3.72 9.68 -6.45
C TYR A 60 2.61 9.07 -7.31
N PRO A 61 2.10 9.80 -8.33
CA PRO A 61 1.07 9.28 -9.21
C PRO A 61 1.64 8.19 -10.12
N THR A 62 0.89 7.11 -10.28
CA THR A 62 1.23 6.02 -11.19
C THR A 62 0.03 5.63 -12.05
N ALA A 63 0.31 5.09 -13.23
CA ALA A 63 -0.73 4.74 -14.18
C ALA A 63 -1.66 3.63 -13.66
N GLY A 64 -2.98 3.80 -13.82
CA GLY A 64 -3.96 2.84 -13.33
C GLY A 64 -3.79 1.42 -13.86
N TYR A 65 -3.17 1.23 -15.03
CA TYR A 65 -2.94 -0.12 -15.58
C TYR A 65 -2.00 -1.01 -14.75
N LEU A 66 -1.28 -0.43 -13.78
CA LEU A 66 -0.42 -1.18 -12.86
C LEU A 66 -1.19 -1.88 -11.75
N ALA A 67 -2.45 -1.54 -11.52
CA ALA A 67 -3.28 -2.21 -10.54
C ALA A 67 -3.58 -3.64 -10.98
N THR A 68 -3.34 -4.60 -10.09
CA THR A 68 -3.56 -6.03 -10.33
C THR A 68 -3.99 -6.73 -9.05
N THR A 69 -4.74 -7.83 -9.18
CA THR A 69 -5.05 -8.77 -8.10
C THR A 69 -4.43 -10.15 -8.37
N SER A 70 -3.43 -10.21 -9.26
CA SER A 70 -2.74 -11.44 -9.64
C SER A 70 -2.01 -12.06 -8.45
N ASP A 71 -2.00 -13.39 -8.39
CA ASP A 71 -1.18 -14.18 -7.44
C ASP A 71 0.29 -14.30 -7.89
N THR A 72 0.63 -13.70 -9.03
CA THR A 72 1.99 -13.66 -9.57
C THR A 72 2.27 -12.27 -10.16
N VAL A 73 3.41 -11.70 -9.81
CA VAL A 73 3.94 -10.48 -10.44
C VAL A 73 5.19 -10.81 -11.25
N GLN A 74 5.35 -10.14 -12.38
CA GLN A 74 6.53 -10.24 -13.21
C GLN A 74 7.35 -8.96 -13.06
N VAL A 75 8.63 -9.12 -12.78
CA VAL A 75 9.59 -8.03 -12.55
C VAL A 75 10.83 -8.22 -13.41
N VAL A 76 11.65 -7.17 -13.48
CA VAL A 76 12.96 -7.21 -14.12
C VAL A 76 13.96 -6.65 -13.13
N GLY A 77 15.01 -7.42 -12.86
CA GLY A 77 16.06 -7.03 -11.91
C GLY A 77 15.93 -7.75 -10.57
N GLU A 78 17.05 -7.78 -9.83
CA GLU A 78 17.17 -8.53 -8.58
C GLU A 78 16.79 -7.68 -7.35
N ASP A 79 16.78 -6.35 -7.45
CA ASP A 79 16.46 -5.42 -6.34
C ASP A 79 15.03 -4.84 -6.48
N THR A 80 14.03 -5.73 -6.56
CA THR A 80 12.62 -5.34 -6.48
C THR A 80 11.97 -5.98 -5.26
N GLY A 81 11.03 -5.30 -4.62
CA GLY A 81 10.35 -5.91 -3.50
C GLY A 81 9.01 -5.33 -3.10
N PRO A 82 8.29 -6.06 -2.24
CA PRO A 82 6.98 -5.71 -1.74
C PRO A 82 7.04 -4.68 -0.60
N GLU A 83 5.97 -3.91 -0.47
CA GLU A 83 5.77 -2.99 0.64
C GLU A 83 4.29 -3.02 1.05
N VAL A 84 3.96 -3.51 2.26
CA VAL A 84 2.55 -3.61 2.68
C VAL A 84 1.95 -2.24 2.97
N GLU A 85 0.75 -2.00 2.46
CA GLU A 85 0.01 -0.76 2.67
C GLU A 85 -1.48 -1.04 2.85
N PHE A 86 -2.20 -0.17 3.58
CA PHE A 86 -3.64 -0.09 3.37
C PHE A 86 -3.93 0.81 2.17
N VAL A 87 -5.05 0.53 1.52
CA VAL A 87 -5.52 1.29 0.36
C VAL A 87 -6.90 1.81 0.64
N PHE A 88 -7.23 2.99 0.09
CA PHE A 88 -8.61 3.46 0.03
C PHE A 88 -9.01 3.89 -1.38
N ALA A 89 -10.26 3.61 -1.73
CA ALA A 89 -10.82 3.83 -3.05
C ALA A 89 -12.27 4.33 -2.96
N PRO A 90 -12.61 5.50 -3.53
CA PRO A 90 -13.99 5.97 -3.58
C PRO A 90 -14.84 5.06 -4.49
N TYR A 91 -16.00 4.63 -4.01
CA TYR A 91 -16.93 3.82 -4.80
C TYR A 91 -18.36 4.27 -4.53
N GLN A 92 -19.02 4.82 -5.56
CA GLN A 92 -20.33 5.44 -5.41
C GLN A 92 -20.30 6.54 -4.33
N ASP A 93 -21.14 6.44 -3.31
CA ASP A 93 -21.21 7.30 -2.13
C ASP A 93 -20.37 6.81 -0.94
N ARG A 94 -19.60 5.74 -1.12
CA ARG A 94 -18.80 5.07 -0.08
C ARG A 94 -17.30 5.30 -0.30
N LEU A 95 -16.55 5.16 0.79
CA LEU A 95 -15.10 5.00 0.75
C LEU A 95 -14.79 3.55 1.12
N LEU A 96 -14.12 2.84 0.23
CA LEU A 96 -13.71 1.46 0.49
C LEU A 96 -12.28 1.45 1.00
N VAL A 97 -11.96 0.49 1.86
CA VAL A 97 -10.60 0.22 2.35
C VAL A 97 -10.20 -1.22 2.05
N GLY A 98 -8.93 -1.40 1.70
CA GLY A 98 -8.36 -2.69 1.35
C GLY A 98 -6.90 -2.79 1.79
N LEU A 99 -6.22 -3.79 1.24
CA LEU A 99 -4.81 -4.06 1.45
C LEU A 99 -4.09 -4.05 0.09
N ALA A 100 -2.88 -3.53 0.06
CA ALA A 100 -2.06 -3.45 -1.14
C ALA A 100 -0.59 -3.79 -0.86
N SER A 101 0.13 -4.10 -1.94
CA SER A 101 1.59 -4.08 -1.99
C SER A 101 2.04 -3.03 -3.01
N ASP A 102 2.77 -2.01 -2.55
CA ASP A 102 3.47 -1.05 -3.42
C ASP A 102 4.79 -1.66 -3.92
N HIS A 103 4.70 -2.68 -4.78
CA HIS A 103 5.90 -3.32 -5.31
C HIS A 103 6.76 -2.27 -6.00
N THR A 104 8.04 -2.23 -5.66
CA THR A 104 8.96 -1.15 -6.05
C THR A 104 10.30 -1.71 -6.51
N ASP A 105 10.84 -1.13 -7.58
CA ASP A 105 12.22 -1.33 -8.04
C ASP A 105 13.15 -0.40 -7.26
N ARG A 106 13.92 -0.94 -6.32
CA ARG A 106 14.71 -0.15 -5.37
C ARG A 106 15.99 0.37 -5.99
N ASP A 107 16.55 -0.32 -6.98
CA ASP A 107 17.68 0.18 -7.75
C ASP A 107 17.30 1.42 -8.56
N LEU A 108 16.13 1.39 -9.20
CA LEU A 108 15.60 2.55 -9.91
C LEU A 108 15.14 3.64 -8.94
N GLU A 109 14.68 3.29 -7.73
CA GLU A 109 14.24 4.26 -6.75
C GLU A 109 15.37 5.20 -6.29
N LYS A 110 16.58 4.65 -6.10
CA LYS A 110 17.82 5.40 -5.81
C LYS A 110 18.12 6.46 -6.86
N VAL A 111 17.62 6.28 -8.09
CA VAL A 111 17.82 7.19 -9.22
C VAL A 111 16.60 8.11 -9.42
N ASN A 112 15.39 7.57 -9.34
CA ASN A 112 14.14 8.29 -9.52
C ASN A 112 12.91 7.53 -8.98
N ILE A 113 12.37 8.01 -7.86
CA ILE A 113 11.20 7.41 -7.17
C ILE A 113 9.96 7.32 -8.06
N ASN A 114 9.67 8.33 -8.90
CA ASN A 114 8.50 8.29 -9.77
C ASN A 114 8.63 7.18 -10.83
N LYS A 115 9.83 6.97 -11.37
CA LYS A 115 10.07 5.92 -12.35
C LYS A 115 10.06 4.53 -11.72
N SER A 116 10.65 4.34 -10.53
CA SER A 116 10.61 3.06 -9.83
C SER A 116 9.19 2.59 -9.55
N LYS A 117 8.32 3.50 -9.09
CA LYS A 117 6.92 3.17 -8.85
C LYS A 117 6.14 2.87 -10.13
N GLN A 118 6.53 3.46 -11.27
CA GLN A 118 5.86 3.30 -12.56
C GLN A 118 6.22 1.99 -13.30
N VAL A 119 7.35 1.36 -12.97
CA VAL A 119 7.79 0.10 -13.61
C VAL A 119 7.30 -1.16 -12.90
N CYS A 120 6.84 -1.05 -11.66
CA CYS A 120 6.37 -2.18 -10.86
C CYS A 120 4.85 -2.15 -10.62
N PRO A 121 4.21 -3.33 -10.51
CA PRO A 121 2.77 -3.42 -10.29
C PRO A 121 2.36 -2.98 -8.88
N LYS A 122 1.09 -2.60 -8.73
CA LYS A 122 0.44 -2.34 -7.44
C LYS A 122 -0.56 -3.46 -7.18
N VAL A 123 -0.15 -4.42 -6.37
CA VAL A 123 -0.96 -5.62 -6.12
C VAL A 123 -1.98 -5.30 -5.04
N LEU A 124 -3.25 -5.58 -5.30
CA LEU A 124 -4.37 -5.27 -4.42
C LEU A 124 -5.01 -6.56 -3.90
N SER A 125 -5.60 -6.48 -2.71
CA SER A 125 -6.45 -7.54 -2.19
C SER A 125 -7.71 -7.72 -3.02
N THR A 126 -8.25 -8.94 -3.04
CA THR A 126 -9.55 -9.26 -3.66
C THR A 126 -10.73 -9.06 -2.69
N VAL A 127 -10.47 -8.53 -1.50
CA VAL A 127 -11.48 -8.18 -0.49
C VAL A 127 -11.28 -6.74 -0.07
N PHE A 128 -12.39 -6.01 0.01
CA PHE A 128 -12.47 -4.66 0.56
C PHE A 128 -13.54 -4.59 1.65
N TRP A 129 -13.40 -3.62 2.55
CA TRP A 129 -14.42 -3.24 3.52
C TRP A 129 -14.96 -1.85 3.21
N ASP A 130 -16.18 -1.58 3.66
CA ASP A 130 -16.67 -0.21 3.73
C ASP A 130 -15.94 0.48 4.89
N TYR A 131 -15.37 1.67 4.64
CA TYR A 131 -14.63 2.41 5.66
C TYR A 131 -15.51 2.73 6.88
N GLU A 132 -16.80 2.98 6.66
CA GLU A 132 -17.76 3.25 7.72
C GLU A 132 -17.88 2.08 8.73
N ASP A 133 -17.60 0.84 8.30
CA ASP A 133 -17.66 -0.34 9.17
C ASP A 133 -16.41 -0.51 10.06
N VAL A 134 -15.35 0.30 9.85
CA VAL A 134 -14.08 0.20 10.59
C VAL A 134 -13.57 1.52 11.18
N LYS A 135 -14.07 2.68 10.73
CA LYS A 135 -13.55 4.00 11.12
C LYS A 135 -13.45 4.22 12.63
N GLU A 136 -14.45 3.77 13.39
CA GLU A 136 -14.53 3.98 14.85
C GLU A 136 -13.44 3.23 15.63
N HIS A 137 -12.81 2.24 14.99
CA HIS A 137 -11.74 1.45 15.59
C HIS A 137 -10.53 1.26 14.66
N TRP A 138 -10.38 2.14 13.66
CA TRP A 138 -9.27 2.10 12.70
C TRP A 138 -7.90 2.00 13.39
N ASP A 139 -7.73 2.74 14.47
CA ASP A 139 -6.49 2.81 15.23
C ASP A 139 -6.10 1.50 15.96
N LYS A 140 -6.99 0.50 15.97
CA LYS A 140 -6.70 -0.83 16.50
C LYS A 140 -6.32 -1.83 15.42
N LEU A 141 -6.40 -1.45 14.14
CA LEU A 141 -6.03 -2.31 13.03
C LEU A 141 -4.51 -2.50 13.00
N VAL A 142 -4.08 -3.65 12.48
CA VAL A 142 -2.68 -4.03 12.37
C VAL A 142 -2.37 -4.44 10.94
N LEU A 143 -1.34 -3.84 10.36
CA LEU A 143 -0.74 -4.26 9.10
C LEU A 143 0.33 -5.29 9.39
N LYS A 144 0.26 -6.43 8.70
CA LYS A 144 1.27 -7.48 8.78
C LYS A 144 1.68 -7.91 7.40
N SER A 145 2.94 -8.27 7.24
CA SER A 145 3.42 -8.96 6.06
C SER A 145 4.44 -10.03 6.40
N TRP A 146 4.55 -10.98 5.49
CA TRP A 146 5.44 -12.12 5.58
C TRP A 146 6.15 -12.31 4.26
N ILE A 147 7.37 -12.80 4.34
CA ILE A 147 8.19 -13.19 3.20
C ILE A 147 8.67 -14.63 3.39
N ASP A 148 8.88 -15.32 2.28
CA ASP A 148 9.49 -16.65 2.34
C ASP A 148 10.98 -16.54 2.65
N VAL A 149 11.43 -17.37 3.58
CA VAL A 149 12.83 -17.74 3.77
C VAL A 149 12.96 -19.26 3.69
N GLU A 150 14.17 -19.78 3.43
CA GLU A 150 14.47 -21.21 3.18
C GLU A 150 13.85 -22.25 4.17
N ARG A 151 13.25 -21.81 5.29
CA ARG A 151 12.67 -22.65 6.35
C ARG A 151 11.25 -22.26 6.79
N GLY A 152 10.55 -21.37 6.10
CA GLY A 152 9.16 -20.98 6.38
C GLY A 152 8.88 -19.48 6.17
N GLU A 153 7.70 -19.02 6.60
CA GLU A 153 7.31 -17.60 6.57
C GLU A 153 8.02 -16.82 7.69
N GLU A 154 8.74 -15.76 7.34
CA GLU A 154 9.29 -14.77 8.29
C GLU A 154 8.37 -13.54 8.34
N VAL A 155 8.13 -13.00 9.54
CA VAL A 155 7.40 -11.74 9.69
C VAL A 155 8.28 -10.61 9.17
N TYR A 156 7.83 -9.95 8.12
CA TYR A 156 8.58 -8.89 7.44
C TYR A 156 8.17 -7.50 7.94
N GLN A 157 6.87 -7.26 8.10
CA GLN A 157 6.32 -6.05 8.68
C GLN A 157 5.24 -6.42 9.70
N ASP A 158 5.21 -5.74 10.85
CA ASP A 158 4.15 -5.87 11.86
C ASP A 158 4.01 -4.53 12.56
N SER A 159 2.98 -3.77 12.21
CA SER A 159 2.79 -2.42 12.74
C SER A 159 1.31 -2.09 12.89
N PRO A 160 0.93 -1.32 13.92
CA PRO A 160 -0.41 -0.78 13.98
C PRO A 160 -0.64 0.14 12.78
N ALA A 161 -1.87 0.23 12.28
CA ALA A 161 -2.24 1.18 11.23
C ALA A 161 -1.93 2.63 11.66
N THR A 162 -1.80 2.88 12.97
CA THR A 162 -1.43 4.17 13.55
C THR A 162 0.03 4.58 13.36
N ALA A 163 0.87 3.69 12.83
CA ALA A 163 2.18 4.09 12.32
C ALA A 163 2.05 5.12 11.17
N LEU A 164 0.93 5.09 10.46
CA LEU A 164 0.60 5.98 9.34
C LEU A 164 -0.53 6.94 9.73
N MET A 165 -0.62 8.07 9.03
CA MET A 165 -1.75 9.02 9.15
C MET A 165 -3.10 8.29 8.99
N SER A 166 -4.18 8.86 9.55
CA SER A 166 -5.52 8.30 9.38
C SER A 166 -5.97 8.36 7.91
N VAL A 167 -6.99 7.57 7.55
CA VAL A 167 -7.59 7.60 6.22
C VAL A 167 -8.13 9.01 5.91
N GLU A 168 -8.73 9.69 6.89
CA GLU A 168 -9.23 11.06 6.74
C GLU A 168 -8.12 12.07 6.44
N ASP A 169 -7.02 12.01 7.20
CA ASP A 169 -5.89 12.92 7.03
C ASP A 169 -5.23 12.71 5.67
N LEU A 170 -5.02 11.44 5.27
CA LEU A 170 -4.47 11.10 3.95
C LEU A 170 -5.41 11.56 2.84
N LEU A 171 -6.72 11.35 2.97
CA LEU A 171 -7.72 11.77 2.00
C LEU A 171 -7.77 13.30 1.87
N GLU A 172 -7.75 14.04 2.98
CA GLU A 172 -7.75 15.51 2.98
C GLU A 172 -6.49 16.06 2.30
N ARG A 173 -5.32 15.51 2.63
CA ARG A 173 -4.04 15.95 2.03
C ARG A 173 -3.97 15.62 0.54
N THR A 174 -4.41 14.42 0.15
CA THR A 174 -4.43 14.01 -1.26
C THR A 174 -5.34 14.93 -2.10
N LYS A 175 -6.47 15.36 -1.53
CA LYS A 175 -7.44 16.26 -2.19
C LYS A 175 -6.92 17.67 -2.47
N LYS A 176 -5.78 18.07 -1.92
CA LYS A 176 -5.16 19.37 -2.22
C LYS A 176 -4.61 19.42 -3.65
N ASP A 177 -4.06 18.30 -4.12
CA ASP A 177 -3.36 18.23 -5.41
C ASP A 177 -4.09 17.36 -6.44
N TYR A 178 -4.93 16.41 -6.00
CA TYR A 178 -5.61 15.45 -6.86
C TYR A 178 -7.11 15.33 -6.56
N GLU A 179 -7.90 15.09 -7.60
CA GLU A 179 -9.31 14.71 -7.44
C GLU A 179 -9.42 13.24 -7.03
N VAL A 180 -9.83 12.98 -5.80
CA VAL A 180 -10.05 11.61 -5.29
C VAL A 180 -11.50 11.20 -5.54
N LYS A 181 -11.74 10.50 -6.65
CA LYS A 181 -13.06 10.07 -7.14
C LYS A 181 -13.04 8.59 -7.58
N PRO A 182 -14.20 7.95 -7.87
CA PRO A 182 -14.22 6.62 -8.47
C PRO A 182 -13.31 6.56 -9.70
N GLY A 183 -12.48 5.51 -9.79
CA GLY A 183 -11.35 5.43 -10.72
C GLY A 183 -9.99 5.68 -10.09
N THR A 184 -9.96 6.28 -8.89
CA THR A 184 -8.73 6.55 -8.12
C THR A 184 -8.53 5.51 -7.03
N ILE A 185 -7.29 5.06 -6.88
CA ILE A 185 -6.82 4.25 -5.76
C ILE A 185 -5.74 5.03 -5.04
N VAL A 186 -5.81 5.12 -3.72
CA VAL A 186 -4.77 5.76 -2.90
C VAL A 186 -4.13 4.72 -2.01
N LEU A 187 -2.81 4.64 -2.09
CA LEU A 187 -1.92 3.76 -1.34
C LEU A 187 -1.32 4.57 -0.19
N SER A 188 -1.44 4.08 1.04
CA SER A 188 -1.18 4.83 2.28
C SER A 188 0.27 5.24 2.52
N GLY A 189 1.21 4.67 1.77
CA GLY A 189 2.59 4.52 2.18
C GLY A 189 2.76 3.31 3.08
N THR A 190 3.98 2.77 3.11
CA THR A 190 4.31 1.55 3.87
C THR A 190 4.78 1.82 5.29
N VAL A 191 4.64 0.80 6.13
CA VAL A 191 5.20 0.76 7.49
C VAL A 191 6.65 0.24 7.48
N PRO A 192 7.48 0.57 8.48
CA PRO A 192 8.85 0.07 8.52
C PRO A 192 8.95 -1.46 8.51
N VAL A 193 9.99 -1.97 7.84
CA VAL A 193 10.34 -3.40 7.87
C VAL A 193 11.05 -3.75 9.16
N ILE A 194 10.81 -4.96 9.66
CA ILE A 194 11.51 -5.48 10.83
C ILE A 194 12.99 -5.69 10.47
N GLY A 195 13.89 -5.17 11.30
CA GLY A 195 15.33 -5.22 11.05
C GLY A 195 15.88 -4.08 10.18
N GLY A 196 15.03 -3.38 9.42
CA GLY A 196 15.40 -2.23 8.59
C GLY A 196 15.91 -2.57 7.19
N ASP A 197 16.27 -3.83 6.94
CA ASP A 197 16.75 -4.27 5.64
C ASP A 197 15.59 -4.72 4.74
N MET A 198 15.50 -4.10 3.57
CA MET A 198 14.46 -4.36 2.59
C MET A 198 14.79 -5.64 1.78
N ALA A 199 13.92 -6.64 1.80
CA ALA A 199 14.15 -7.96 1.19
C ALA A 199 13.57 -8.07 -0.23
N THR A 200 14.08 -9.02 -1.02
CA THR A 200 13.69 -9.30 -2.42
C THR A 200 13.15 -10.74 -2.53
N PRO A 201 11.98 -11.03 -1.95
CA PRO A 201 11.51 -12.41 -1.77
C PRO A 201 10.86 -12.98 -3.03
N GLU A 202 10.91 -14.30 -3.19
CA GLU A 202 10.14 -15.02 -4.22
C GLU A 202 8.63 -15.06 -3.90
N HIS A 203 8.26 -14.97 -2.62
CA HIS A 203 6.88 -14.98 -2.18
C HIS A 203 6.63 -13.92 -1.11
N PHE A 204 5.48 -13.25 -1.23
CA PHE A 204 5.04 -12.24 -0.28
C PHE A 204 3.58 -12.48 0.11
N ALA A 205 3.29 -12.36 1.40
CA ALA A 205 1.94 -12.38 1.93
C ALA A 205 1.71 -11.17 2.83
N ALA A 206 0.48 -10.70 2.92
CA ALA A 206 0.11 -9.58 3.77
C ALA A 206 -1.30 -9.71 4.34
N ALA A 207 -1.53 -9.02 5.46
CA ALA A 207 -2.83 -8.91 6.10
C ALA A 207 -3.09 -7.52 6.69
N LEU A 208 -4.34 -7.05 6.58
CA LEU A 208 -4.90 -5.99 7.41
C LEU A 208 -5.84 -6.65 8.42
N VAL A 209 -5.43 -6.66 9.69
CA VAL A 209 -6.09 -7.40 10.76
C VAL A 209 -6.97 -6.45 11.58
N ASP A 210 -8.24 -6.83 11.76
CA ASP A 210 -9.19 -6.17 12.65
C ASP A 210 -9.43 -7.03 13.90
N PRO A 211 -8.75 -6.73 15.02
CA PRO A 211 -8.89 -7.51 16.24
C PRO A 211 -10.22 -7.25 16.97
N VAL A 212 -10.92 -6.16 16.66
CA VAL A 212 -12.16 -5.77 17.35
C VAL A 212 -13.31 -6.68 16.96
N VAL A 213 -13.47 -6.91 15.66
CA VAL A 213 -14.53 -7.78 15.12
C VAL A 213 -14.00 -9.12 14.62
N LYS A 214 -12.70 -9.40 14.83
CA LYS A 214 -12.02 -10.67 14.57
C LYS A 214 -12.12 -11.11 13.11
N ARG A 215 -11.73 -10.21 12.20
CA ARG A 215 -11.64 -10.46 10.75
C ARG A 215 -10.34 -9.89 10.21
N GLU A 216 -10.01 -10.23 8.97
CA GLU A 216 -8.85 -9.70 8.27
C GLU A 216 -9.08 -9.66 6.76
N ILE A 217 -8.36 -8.77 6.08
CA ILE A 217 -8.12 -8.82 4.64
C ILE A 217 -6.77 -9.48 4.44
N ARG A 218 -6.65 -10.42 3.50
CA ARG A 218 -5.39 -11.06 3.13
C ARG A 218 -5.12 -10.95 1.64
N MET A 219 -3.83 -10.96 1.30
CA MET A 219 -3.34 -11.15 -0.06
C MET A 219 -2.02 -11.90 -0.02
N ALA A 220 -1.68 -12.58 -1.12
CA ALA A 220 -0.38 -13.18 -1.34
C ALA A 220 -0.07 -13.24 -2.83
N TYR A 221 1.20 -13.16 -3.19
CA TYR A 221 1.65 -13.38 -4.56
C TYR A 221 3.11 -13.86 -4.61
N SER A 222 3.45 -14.49 -5.74
CA SER A 222 4.82 -14.88 -6.09
C SER A 222 5.47 -13.84 -7.01
N VAL A 223 6.78 -13.66 -6.89
CA VAL A 223 7.58 -12.80 -7.74
C VAL A 223 8.30 -13.67 -8.77
N CYS A 224 8.12 -13.34 -10.05
CA CYS A 224 8.82 -13.97 -11.15
C CYS A 224 9.72 -12.93 -11.81
N ASN A 225 11.03 -13.06 -11.63
CA ASN A 225 11.99 -12.27 -12.40
C ASN A 225 12.08 -12.83 -13.81
N LEU A 226 11.82 -11.99 -14.82
CA LEU A 226 11.76 -12.39 -16.22
C LEU A 226 13.12 -12.67 -16.85
N LEU A 227 14.20 -12.33 -16.17
CA LEU A 227 15.58 -12.49 -16.65
C LEU A 227 16.29 -13.71 -16.06
N ASP A 228 15.65 -14.44 -15.15
CA ASP A 228 16.12 -15.72 -14.61
C ASP A 228 15.79 -16.88 -15.58
#